data_AF-A0A2G5U6U3-F1
#
_entry.id   AF-A0A2G5U6U3-F1
#
_cell.length_a   1.000
_cell.length_b   1.000
_cell.length_c   1.000
_cell.angle_alpha   90.00
_cell.angle_beta   90.00
_cell.angle_gamma   90.00
#
_symmetry.space_group_name_H-M   'P 1'
#
loop_
_entity.id
_entity.type
_entity.pdbx_description
1 polymer ?
#
loop_
_entity_poly.entity_id
_entity_poly.type
_entity_poly.pdbx_seq_one_letter_code
_entity_poly.pdbx_strand_id
1 'polypeptide(L)'
;MFQWLHETILSGAHAIYQFVPEYLLWLLLPFFILFIFPIFLVLFIYGCVIFVHIYGHRHQIREAYHTSYWEGARVAIASFWDGVGNVWHGYELKGIENVPDEGSALFIYYHGCLPLDVYYLISKLVIHKNRSLHCVGDKFIFKIPGWRPLCKLFSITAGTVEECTEELKEGNLLCIAPGGVREALFSDPNVYDILWGKRLGFAKVIIGSKTPVIPMFTENCRESFRTPEWGRSFFRWIYEKTKIPLCPIYGGFPVKMITHLGKPIYFDFDTVTPEEVRKTVKREIRSMIKEHQRLPGSVWQGIAQRWSAPSKKKTDEPEQAELLQRNGAGATSPTSDSEEVVVLRRERSGIDDDDAEVDELGGI
;
A
#
# COMPACT_ATOMS: atom_id res chain seq x y z
N MET A 1 -23.26 26.86 -0.48
CA MET A 1 -22.09 26.18 -1.08
C MET A 1 -21.86 26.60 -2.52
N PHE A 2 -22.84 26.48 -3.43
CA PHE A 2 -22.73 26.95 -4.82
C PHE A 2 -22.48 28.47 -4.96
N GLN A 3 -23.15 29.28 -4.13
CA GLN A 3 -23.02 30.74 -4.16
C GLN A 3 -21.63 31.21 -3.69
N TRP A 4 -21.12 30.61 -2.61
CA TRP A 4 -19.77 30.85 -2.10
C TRP A 4 -18.69 30.43 -3.10
N LEU A 5 -18.85 29.28 -3.76
CA LEU A 5 -17.92 28.80 -4.79
C LEU A 5 -17.94 29.72 -6.03
N HIS A 6 -19.13 30.16 -6.45
CA HIS A 6 -19.30 31.10 -7.55
C HIS A 6 -18.66 32.46 -7.26
N GLU A 7 -18.88 33.02 -6.08
CA GLU A 7 -18.25 34.27 -5.64
C GLU A 7 -16.72 34.14 -5.50
N THR A 8 -16.23 33.00 -5.03
CA THR A 8 -14.79 32.73 -4.92
C THR A 8 -14.13 32.62 -6.29
N ILE A 9 -14.77 31.94 -7.24
CA ILE A 9 -14.28 31.81 -8.63
C ILE A 9 -14.31 33.18 -9.32
N LEU A 10 -15.39 33.95 -9.17
CA LEU A 10 -15.49 35.29 -9.75
C LEU A 10 -14.47 36.26 -9.16
N SER A 11 -14.26 36.22 -7.84
CA SER A 11 -13.25 37.04 -7.17
C SER A 11 -11.83 36.66 -7.61
N GLY A 12 -11.53 35.37 -7.74
CA GLY A 12 -10.27 34.89 -8.29
C GLY A 12 -10.06 35.29 -9.76
N ALA A 13 -11.10 35.18 -10.59
CA ALA A 13 -11.05 35.59 -11.99
C ALA A 13 -10.88 37.11 -12.13
N HIS A 14 -11.54 37.91 -11.28
CA HIS A 14 -11.42 39.36 -11.27
C HIS A 14 -10.03 39.82 -10.77
N ALA A 15 -9.46 39.12 -9.79
CA ALA A 15 -8.08 39.33 -9.34
C ALA A 15 -7.08 39.00 -10.46
N ILE A 16 -7.24 37.86 -11.14
CA ILE A 16 -6.39 37.52 -12.29
C ILE A 16 -6.50 38.58 -13.38
N TYR A 17 -7.71 39.05 -13.69
CA TYR A 17 -7.94 40.08 -14.70
C TYR A 17 -7.38 41.47 -14.32
N GLN A 18 -7.35 41.82 -13.02
CA GLN A 18 -6.72 43.07 -12.56
C GLN A 18 -5.18 43.00 -12.53
N PHE A 19 -4.60 41.84 -12.23
CA PHE A 19 -3.14 41.68 -12.05
C PHE A 19 -2.42 41.17 -13.31
N VAL A 20 -3.13 40.54 -14.24
CA VAL A 20 -2.57 40.01 -15.50
C VAL A 20 -3.12 40.85 -16.65
N PRO A 21 -2.29 41.67 -17.30
CA PRO A 21 -2.73 42.47 -18.43
C PRO A 21 -3.33 41.60 -19.54
N GLU A 22 -4.39 42.06 -20.21
CA GLU A 22 -5.09 41.28 -21.25
C GLU A 22 -4.15 40.74 -22.34
N TYR A 23 -3.14 41.52 -22.73
CA TYR A 23 -2.15 41.08 -23.73
C TYR A 23 -1.33 39.87 -23.25
N LEU A 24 -1.12 39.71 -21.95
CA LEU A 24 -0.40 38.57 -21.38
C LEU A 24 -1.29 37.32 -21.38
N LEU A 25 -2.60 37.46 -21.18
CA LEU A 25 -3.55 36.35 -21.37
C LEU A 25 -3.56 35.87 -22.82
N TRP A 26 -3.63 36.79 -23.79
CA TRP A 26 -3.55 36.43 -25.22
C TRP A 26 -2.18 35.84 -25.62
N LEU A 27 -1.10 36.26 -24.98
CA LEU A 27 0.24 35.69 -25.17
C LEU A 27 0.35 34.26 -24.61
N LEU A 28 -0.25 34.00 -23.44
CA LEU A 28 -0.18 32.70 -22.77
C LEU A 28 -1.26 31.73 -23.25
N LEU A 29 -2.36 32.20 -23.83
CA LEU A 29 -3.47 31.36 -24.30
C LEU A 29 -3.02 30.27 -25.30
N PRO A 30 -2.18 30.56 -26.33
CA PRO A 30 -1.61 29.52 -27.18
C PRO A 30 -0.79 28.49 -26.40
N PHE A 31 -0.06 28.91 -25.37
CA PHE A 31 0.70 28.00 -24.50
C PHE A 31 -0.23 27.10 -23.69
N PHE A 32 -1.31 27.64 -23.10
CA PHE A 32 -2.32 26.85 -22.40
C PHE A 32 -2.98 25.83 -23.34
N ILE A 33 -3.38 26.24 -24.54
CA ILE A 33 -4.02 25.36 -25.53
C ILE A 33 -3.04 24.30 -26.04
N LEU A 34 -1.78 24.65 -26.28
CA LEU A 34 -0.81 23.73 -26.86
C LEU A 34 -0.25 22.73 -25.84
N PHE A 35 -0.07 23.13 -24.58
CA PHE A 35 0.62 22.30 -23.58
C PHE A 35 -0.27 21.82 -22.45
N ILE A 36 -1.21 22.64 -21.97
CA ILE A 36 -2.01 22.31 -20.78
C ILE A 36 -3.29 21.57 -21.16
N PHE A 37 -3.98 22.00 -22.21
CA PHE A 37 -5.21 21.36 -22.67
C PHE A 37 -5.03 19.88 -23.06
N PRO A 38 -3.97 19.47 -23.79
CA PRO A 38 -3.75 18.06 -24.09
C PRO A 38 -3.52 17.21 -22.83
N ILE A 39 -2.87 17.75 -21.81
CA ILE A 39 -2.69 17.06 -20.52
C ILE A 39 -4.04 16.84 -19.85
N PHE A 40 -4.90 17.86 -19.79
CA PHE A 40 -6.25 17.72 -19.25
C PHE A 40 -7.10 16.73 -20.05
N LEU A 41 -7.02 16.74 -21.38
CA LEU A 41 -7.73 15.81 -22.24
C LEU A 41 -7.30 14.36 -21.98
N VAL A 42 -5.99 14.11 -21.85
CA VAL A 42 -5.45 12.79 -21.49
C VAL A 42 -5.94 12.36 -20.11
N LEU A 43 -5.87 13.24 -19.10
CA LEU A 43 -6.40 12.96 -17.76
C LEU A 43 -7.90 12.64 -17.79
N PHE A 44 -8.68 13.34 -18.60
CA PHE A 44 -10.10 13.09 -18.77
C PHE A 44 -10.37 11.71 -19.41
N ILE A 45 -9.63 11.35 -20.46
CA ILE A 45 -9.74 10.02 -21.10
C ILE A 45 -9.42 8.92 -20.10
N TYR A 46 -8.34 9.05 -19.32
CA TYR A 46 -8.02 8.09 -18.25
C TYR A 46 -9.09 8.06 -17.16
N GLY A 47 -9.68 9.21 -16.83
CA GLY A 47 -10.84 9.30 -15.94
C GLY A 47 -12.03 8.49 -16.47
N CYS A 48 -12.31 8.54 -17.77
CA CYS A 48 -13.34 7.71 -18.40
C CYS A 48 -13.01 6.21 -18.33
N VAL A 49 -11.76 5.81 -18.55
CA VAL A 49 -11.33 4.40 -18.43
C VAL A 49 -11.53 3.90 -17.00
N ILE A 50 -11.11 4.68 -15.99
CA ILE A 50 -11.34 4.37 -14.58
C ILE A 50 -12.83 4.27 -14.28
N PHE A 51 -13.65 5.17 -14.81
CA PHE A 51 -15.10 5.12 -14.64
C PHE A 51 -15.71 3.83 -15.20
N VAL A 52 -15.29 3.39 -16.40
CA VAL A 52 -15.74 2.12 -16.98
C VAL A 52 -15.32 0.93 -16.09
N HIS A 53 -14.10 0.95 -15.55
CA HIS A 53 -13.63 -0.06 -14.60
C HIS A 53 -14.51 -0.13 -13.35
N ILE A 54 -14.81 1.02 -12.73
CA ILE A 54 -15.72 1.12 -11.59
C ILE A 54 -17.11 0.60 -11.94
N TYR A 55 -17.63 0.95 -13.12
CA TYR A 55 -18.92 0.47 -13.60
C TYR A 55 -18.95 -1.06 -13.82
N GLY A 56 -17.80 -1.68 -14.07
CA GLY A 56 -17.64 -3.14 -14.03
C GLY A 56 -18.09 -3.74 -12.70
N HIS A 57 -17.79 -3.07 -11.59
CA HIS A 57 -18.16 -3.47 -10.22
C HIS A 57 -19.58 -3.03 -9.79
N ARG A 58 -20.41 -2.51 -10.71
CA ARG A 58 -21.75 -1.96 -10.40
C ARG A 58 -22.65 -2.88 -9.57
N HIS A 59 -22.55 -4.20 -9.74
CA HIS A 59 -23.38 -5.16 -9.01
C HIS A 59 -22.96 -5.22 -7.53
N GLN A 60 -21.66 -5.38 -7.26
CA GLN A 60 -21.08 -5.35 -5.92
C GLN A 60 -21.34 -4.02 -5.22
N ILE A 61 -21.18 -2.91 -5.96
CA ILE A 61 -21.47 -1.56 -5.46
C ILE A 61 -22.95 -1.44 -5.06
N ARG A 62 -23.88 -1.88 -5.94
CA ARG A 62 -25.32 -1.85 -5.67
C ARG A 62 -25.69 -2.68 -4.46
N GLU A 63 -25.15 -3.89 -4.33
CA GLU A 63 -25.37 -4.77 -3.17
C GLU A 63 -24.86 -4.14 -1.87
N ALA A 64 -23.66 -3.55 -1.89
CA ALA A 64 -23.09 -2.88 -0.73
C ALA A 64 -23.89 -1.64 -0.28
N TYR A 65 -24.53 -0.92 -1.20
CA TYR A 65 -25.44 0.19 -0.85
C TYR A 65 -26.67 -0.28 -0.08
N HIS A 66 -27.11 -1.53 -0.27
CA HIS A 66 -28.25 -2.07 0.44
C HIS A 66 -27.92 -2.47 1.89
N THR A 67 -26.64 -2.66 2.23
CA THR A 67 -26.21 -2.99 3.59
C THR A 67 -25.95 -1.74 4.42
N SER A 68 -25.08 -0.83 3.96
CA SER A 68 -24.86 0.46 4.61
C SER A 68 -24.21 1.51 3.69
N TYR A 69 -24.37 2.78 4.06
CA TYR A 69 -23.70 3.90 3.37
C TYR A 69 -22.17 3.74 3.35
N TRP A 70 -21.57 3.29 4.45
CA TRP A 70 -20.12 3.15 4.58
C TRP A 70 -19.58 1.97 3.78
N GLU A 71 -20.33 0.87 3.70
CA GLU A 71 -19.98 -0.29 2.87
C GLU A 71 -20.09 0.06 1.38
N GLY A 72 -21.17 0.71 0.95
CA GLY A 72 -21.29 1.23 -0.42
C GLY A 72 -20.14 2.18 -0.78
N ALA A 73 -19.78 3.09 0.12
CA ALA A 73 -18.63 3.99 -0.07
C ALA A 73 -17.30 3.23 -0.16
N ARG A 74 -17.10 2.19 0.68
CA ARG A 74 -15.87 1.38 0.68
C ARG A 74 -15.71 0.63 -0.63
N VAL A 75 -16.76 -0.05 -1.10
CA VAL A 75 -16.71 -0.80 -2.37
C VAL A 75 -16.53 0.14 -3.56
N ALA A 76 -17.17 1.31 -3.56
CA ALA A 76 -16.99 2.31 -4.62
C ALA A 76 -15.54 2.84 -4.68
N ILE A 77 -14.96 3.18 -3.52
CA ILE A 77 -13.59 3.70 -3.43
C ILE A 77 -12.56 2.59 -3.72
N ALA A 78 -12.81 1.36 -3.27
CA ALA A 78 -12.02 0.19 -3.64
C ALA A 78 -12.04 -0.02 -5.16
N SER A 79 -13.21 0.07 -5.80
CA SER A 79 -13.34 -0.05 -7.26
C SER A 79 -12.57 1.04 -8.00
N PHE A 80 -12.55 2.26 -7.48
CA PHE A 80 -11.75 3.35 -8.02
C PHE A 80 -10.25 3.06 -7.93
N TRP A 81 -9.76 2.67 -6.76
CA TRP A 81 -8.34 2.38 -6.56
C TRP A 81 -7.88 1.12 -7.30
N ASP A 82 -8.75 0.11 -7.44
CA ASP A 82 -8.49 -1.05 -8.30
C ASP A 82 -8.31 -0.62 -9.77
N GLY A 83 -9.19 0.26 -10.27
CA GLY A 83 -9.08 0.82 -11.61
C GLY A 83 -7.82 1.67 -11.79
N VAL A 84 -7.49 2.53 -10.82
CA VAL A 84 -6.24 3.31 -10.83
C VAL A 84 -5.03 2.38 -10.82
N GLY A 85 -5.01 1.34 -9.98
CA GLY A 85 -3.92 0.37 -9.92
C GLY A 85 -3.74 -0.37 -11.24
N ASN A 86 -4.85 -0.87 -11.82
CA ASN A 86 -4.84 -1.56 -13.10
C ASN A 86 -4.33 -0.67 -14.24
N VAL A 87 -4.85 0.54 -14.35
CA VAL A 87 -4.54 1.46 -15.46
C VAL A 87 -3.17 2.12 -15.28
N TRP A 88 -2.88 2.66 -14.09
CA TRP A 88 -1.69 3.47 -13.85
C TRP A 88 -0.46 2.65 -13.48
N HIS A 89 -0.60 1.50 -12.85
CA HIS A 89 0.55 0.65 -12.47
C HIS A 89 0.48 -0.77 -13.05
N GLY A 90 -0.56 -1.13 -13.82
CA GLY A 90 -0.75 -2.52 -14.22
C GLY A 90 -0.80 -3.45 -13.01
N TYR A 91 -1.40 -3.01 -11.91
CA TYR A 91 -1.27 -3.66 -10.61
C TYR A 91 -1.72 -5.13 -10.63
N GLU A 92 -0.88 -6.02 -10.10
CA GLU A 92 -1.16 -7.44 -9.90
C GLU A 92 -0.98 -7.82 -8.42
N LEU A 93 -1.80 -8.75 -7.96
CA LEU A 93 -1.71 -9.34 -6.63
C LEU A 93 -1.48 -10.84 -6.76
N LYS A 94 -0.44 -11.34 -6.08
CA LYS A 94 -0.10 -12.76 -5.97
C LYS A 94 -0.17 -13.19 -4.50
N GLY A 95 -0.67 -14.39 -4.23
CA GLY A 95 -0.79 -14.90 -2.86
C GLY A 95 -2.08 -14.50 -2.14
N ILE A 96 -3.14 -14.11 -2.86
CA ILE A 96 -4.43 -13.75 -2.23
C ILE A 96 -5.07 -14.95 -1.53
N GLU A 97 -4.76 -16.16 -1.97
CA GLU A 97 -5.13 -17.44 -1.37
C GLU A 97 -4.51 -17.64 0.02
N ASN A 98 -3.39 -16.97 0.33
CA ASN A 98 -2.79 -16.99 1.67
C ASN A 98 -3.59 -16.13 2.67
N VAL A 99 -4.52 -15.30 2.19
CA VAL A 99 -5.37 -14.46 3.04
C VAL A 99 -6.60 -15.26 3.48
N PRO A 100 -6.83 -15.39 4.80
CA PRO A 100 -7.96 -16.14 5.30
C PRO A 100 -9.29 -15.45 4.95
N ASP A 101 -10.30 -16.26 4.57
CA ASP A 101 -11.66 -15.76 4.34
C ASP A 101 -12.34 -15.34 5.65
N GLU A 102 -12.00 -16.02 6.75
CA GLU A 102 -12.49 -15.76 8.11
C GLU A 102 -11.35 -15.77 9.13
N GLY A 103 -11.48 -15.01 10.22
CA GLY A 103 -10.42 -14.86 11.22
C GLY A 103 -9.35 -13.83 10.84
N SER A 104 -8.36 -13.67 11.71
CA SER A 104 -7.37 -12.61 11.63
C SER A 104 -6.10 -12.99 10.88
N ALA A 105 -5.45 -11.98 10.30
CA ALA A 105 -4.08 -12.07 9.83
C ALA A 105 -3.40 -10.70 9.94
N LEU A 106 -2.11 -10.71 10.30
CA LEU A 106 -1.30 -9.51 10.34
C LEU A 106 -0.35 -9.47 9.15
N PHE A 107 -0.52 -8.46 8.30
CA PHE A 107 0.35 -8.20 7.16
C PHE A 107 1.53 -7.36 7.62
N ILE A 108 2.74 -7.89 7.50
CA ILE A 108 3.97 -7.13 7.73
C ILE A 108 4.60 -6.84 6.37
N TYR A 109 4.69 -5.56 6.03
CA TYR A 109 5.11 -5.15 4.69
C TYR A 109 6.29 -4.20 4.70
N TYR A 110 7.03 -4.22 3.60
CA TYR A 110 8.06 -3.25 3.30
C TYR A 110 7.44 -1.91 2.90
N HIS A 111 7.83 -0.81 3.56
CA HIS A 111 7.24 0.49 3.27
C HIS A 111 7.88 1.12 2.02
N GLY A 112 7.10 1.28 0.94
CA GLY A 112 7.48 2.11 -0.22
C GLY A 112 7.57 3.61 0.14
N CYS A 113 7.92 4.49 -0.80
CA CYS A 113 8.00 5.93 -0.47
C CYS A 113 6.62 6.50 -0.07
N LEU A 114 5.56 6.06 -0.76
CA LEU A 114 4.17 6.24 -0.37
C LEU A 114 3.49 4.86 -0.34
N PRO A 115 2.56 4.59 0.59
CA PRO A 115 1.91 3.27 0.74
C PRO A 115 0.77 3.09 -0.28
N LEU A 116 1.03 3.41 -1.56
CA LEU A 116 0.00 3.33 -2.60
C LEU A 116 -0.41 1.89 -2.91
N ASP A 117 0.53 0.97 -2.77
CA ASP A 117 0.35 -0.46 -2.88
C ASP A 117 -0.61 -1.02 -1.82
N VAL A 118 -0.66 -0.44 -0.62
CA VAL A 118 -1.63 -0.81 0.42
C VAL A 118 -3.06 -0.48 -0.01
N TYR A 119 -3.30 0.65 -0.68
CA TYR A 119 -4.65 0.97 -1.21
C TYR A 119 -5.08 -0.02 -2.29
N TYR A 120 -4.16 -0.47 -3.13
CA TYR A 120 -4.44 -1.49 -4.13
C TYR A 120 -4.74 -2.85 -3.48
N LEU A 121 -3.97 -3.24 -2.46
CA LEU A 121 -4.23 -4.45 -1.69
C LEU A 121 -5.61 -4.41 -1.00
N ILE A 122 -5.93 -3.32 -0.29
CA ILE A 122 -7.25 -3.12 0.32
C ILE A 122 -8.34 -3.30 -0.73
N SER A 123 -8.15 -2.71 -1.92
CA SER A 123 -9.13 -2.79 -3.00
C SER A 123 -9.36 -4.22 -3.47
N LYS A 124 -8.28 -4.98 -3.69
CA LYS A 124 -8.38 -6.39 -4.05
C LYS A 124 -9.06 -7.23 -2.97
N LEU A 125 -8.75 -6.99 -1.69
CA LEU A 125 -9.36 -7.73 -0.58
C LEU A 125 -10.86 -7.41 -0.43
N VAL A 126 -11.25 -6.14 -0.57
CA VAL A 126 -12.66 -5.75 -0.53
C VAL A 126 -13.44 -6.36 -1.71
N ILE A 127 -12.89 -6.33 -2.92
CA ILE A 127 -13.58 -6.78 -4.14
C ILE A 127 -13.65 -8.32 -4.22
N HIS A 128 -12.57 -9.02 -3.85
CA HIS A 128 -12.44 -10.47 -4.08
C HIS A 128 -12.65 -11.33 -2.83
N LYS A 129 -12.40 -10.79 -1.64
CA LYS A 129 -12.55 -11.50 -0.37
C LYS A 129 -13.67 -10.94 0.50
N ASN A 130 -14.25 -9.79 0.13
CA ASN A 130 -15.19 -9.03 0.97
C ASN A 130 -14.61 -8.74 2.37
N ARG A 131 -13.30 -8.50 2.44
CA ARG A 131 -12.56 -8.22 3.68
C ARG A 131 -11.91 -6.85 3.60
N SER A 132 -12.05 -6.06 4.66
CA SER A 132 -11.30 -4.80 4.81
C SER A 132 -9.95 -5.07 5.46
N LEU A 133 -8.91 -4.34 5.05
CA LEU A 133 -7.58 -4.39 5.66
C LEU A 133 -7.35 -3.09 6.44
N HIS A 134 -7.26 -3.22 7.76
CA HIS A 134 -7.05 -2.11 8.68
C HIS A 134 -5.58 -1.71 8.66
N CYS A 135 -5.29 -0.44 8.90
CA CYS A 135 -3.95 0.12 8.69
C CYS A 135 -3.46 0.84 9.94
N VAL A 136 -2.20 0.63 10.31
CA VAL A 136 -1.54 1.46 11.34
C VAL A 136 -0.81 2.62 10.67
N GLY A 137 -1.24 3.84 10.97
CA GLY A 137 -0.70 5.08 10.41
C GLY A 137 0.01 5.93 11.46
N ASP A 138 0.99 6.74 11.03
CA ASP A 138 1.66 7.66 11.94
C ASP A 138 0.69 8.74 12.47
N LYS A 139 0.92 9.20 13.70
CA LYS A 139 0.12 10.22 14.39
C LYS A 139 -0.03 11.51 13.58
N PHE A 140 0.91 11.86 12.69
CA PHE A 140 0.78 13.08 11.87
C PHE A 140 -0.41 13.02 10.90
N ILE A 141 -0.80 11.83 10.42
CA ILE A 141 -1.89 11.66 9.45
C ILE A 141 -3.20 12.20 10.02
N PHE A 142 -3.44 11.97 11.32
CA PHE A 142 -4.64 12.43 12.04
C PHE A 142 -4.68 13.95 12.28
N LYS A 143 -3.55 14.64 12.07
CA LYS A 143 -3.47 16.10 12.17
C LYS A 143 -3.77 16.80 10.85
N ILE A 144 -3.87 16.08 9.73
CA ILE A 144 -4.15 16.65 8.41
C ILE A 144 -5.64 17.01 8.30
N PRO A 145 -5.99 18.30 8.10
CA PRO A 145 -7.38 18.72 7.93
C PRO A 145 -8.05 18.00 6.74
N GLY A 146 -9.27 17.49 6.96
CA GLY A 146 -10.08 16.85 5.91
C GLY A 146 -9.86 15.35 5.71
N TRP A 147 -8.83 14.74 6.31
CA TRP A 147 -8.50 13.32 6.09
C TRP A 147 -9.29 12.33 6.94
N ARG A 148 -9.99 12.80 7.98
CA ARG A 148 -10.76 11.95 8.91
C ARG A 148 -11.71 10.94 8.23
N PRO A 149 -12.50 11.31 7.19
CA PRO A 149 -13.38 10.36 6.53
C PRO A 149 -12.63 9.22 5.83
N LEU A 150 -11.48 9.52 5.21
CA LEU A 150 -10.62 8.51 4.58
C LEU A 150 -9.98 7.59 5.62
N CYS A 151 -9.50 8.15 6.73
CA CYS A 151 -8.99 7.34 7.84
C CYS A 151 -10.07 6.39 8.37
N LYS A 152 -11.31 6.86 8.52
CA LYS A 152 -12.43 6.01 8.95
C LYS A 152 -12.76 4.92 7.92
N LEU A 153 -12.72 5.25 6.64
CA LEU A 153 -13.05 4.30 5.57
C LEU A 153 -12.07 3.13 5.50
N PHE A 154 -10.79 3.43 5.64
CA PHE A 154 -9.69 2.46 5.59
C PHE A 154 -9.31 1.92 6.98
N SER A 155 -10.10 2.22 8.01
CA SER A 155 -9.81 1.86 9.40
C SER A 155 -8.36 2.16 9.80
N ILE A 156 -7.88 3.35 9.44
CA ILE A 156 -6.53 3.82 9.78
C ILE A 156 -6.53 4.23 11.25
N THR A 157 -5.74 3.53 12.06
CA THR A 157 -5.55 3.78 13.49
C THR A 157 -4.09 4.19 13.77
N ALA A 158 -3.87 5.01 14.81
CA ALA A 158 -2.50 5.31 15.24
C ALA A 158 -1.84 4.12 15.94
N GLY A 159 -2.68 3.21 16.44
CA GLY A 159 -2.38 1.90 17.02
C GLY A 159 -1.44 1.93 18.21
N THR A 160 -1.93 1.60 19.41
CA THR A 160 -1.05 1.00 20.43
C THR A 160 -0.93 -0.51 20.20
N VAL A 161 0.02 -1.16 20.88
CA VAL A 161 0.20 -2.62 20.78
C VAL A 161 -1.06 -3.33 21.22
N GLU A 162 -1.70 -2.81 22.27
CA GLU A 162 -2.94 -3.31 22.85
C GLU A 162 -4.11 -3.15 21.87
N GLU A 163 -4.29 -1.95 21.29
CA GLU A 163 -5.34 -1.69 20.30
C GLU A 163 -5.19 -2.60 19.07
N CYS A 164 -3.99 -2.73 18.53
CA CYS A 164 -3.72 -3.60 17.38
C CYS A 164 -3.92 -5.09 17.74
N THR A 165 -3.61 -5.48 18.98
CA THR A 165 -3.82 -6.85 19.46
C THR A 165 -5.30 -7.17 19.57
N GLU A 166 -6.11 -6.25 20.10
CA GLU A 166 -7.56 -6.43 20.22
C GLU A 166 -8.23 -6.50 18.85
N GLU A 167 -7.86 -5.61 17.94
CA GLU A 167 -8.33 -5.59 16.56
C GLU A 167 -8.14 -6.95 15.85
N LEU A 168 -6.97 -7.57 16.06
CA LEU A 168 -6.69 -8.91 15.53
C LEU A 168 -7.47 -10.00 16.28
N LYS A 169 -7.68 -9.89 17.59
CA LYS A 169 -8.49 -10.86 18.35
C LYS A 169 -9.97 -10.84 17.95
N GLU A 170 -10.47 -9.70 17.50
CA GLU A 170 -11.81 -9.56 16.92
C GLU A 170 -11.93 -10.21 15.52
N GLY A 171 -10.83 -10.73 14.96
CA GLY A 171 -10.83 -11.43 13.68
C GLY A 171 -10.63 -10.51 12.47
N ASN A 172 -10.17 -9.28 12.66
CA ASN A 172 -9.92 -8.34 11.57
C ASN A 172 -8.56 -8.59 10.89
N LEU A 173 -8.41 -8.11 9.65
CA LEU A 173 -7.11 -8.04 8.97
C LEU A 173 -6.44 -6.71 9.30
N LEU A 174 -5.15 -6.74 9.64
CA LEU A 174 -4.37 -5.54 9.96
C LEU A 174 -3.07 -5.54 9.16
N CYS A 175 -2.58 -4.38 8.71
CA CYS A 175 -1.24 -4.23 8.15
C CYS A 175 -0.39 -3.21 8.92
N ILE A 176 0.88 -3.56 9.10
CA ILE A 176 1.89 -2.74 9.76
C ILE A 176 3.16 -2.73 8.91
N ALA A 177 3.71 -1.54 8.68
CA ALA A 177 5.06 -1.36 8.16
C ALA A 177 6.00 -0.98 9.31
N PRO A 178 6.83 -1.92 9.82
CA PRO A 178 7.64 -1.66 11.01
C PRO A 178 8.67 -0.53 10.80
N GLY A 179 9.12 -0.34 9.56
CA GLY A 179 10.02 0.76 9.18
C GLY A 179 9.34 2.13 9.22
N GLY A 180 8.01 2.17 9.10
CA GLY A 180 7.19 3.37 9.16
C GLY A 180 7.67 4.50 8.24
N VAL A 181 7.43 5.74 8.67
CA VAL A 181 7.81 6.95 7.91
C VAL A 181 9.33 7.05 7.70
N ARG A 182 10.14 6.54 8.62
CA ARG A 182 11.62 6.53 8.47
C ARG A 182 12.04 5.70 7.27
N GLU A 183 11.50 4.49 7.14
CA GLU A 183 11.74 3.64 5.98
C GLU A 183 11.18 4.26 4.71
N ALA A 184 9.95 4.78 4.75
CA ALA A 184 9.30 5.44 3.63
C ALA A 184 10.21 6.52 3.00
N LEU A 185 10.72 7.44 3.82
CA LEU A 185 11.49 8.60 3.34
C LEU A 185 12.96 8.27 3.02
N PHE A 186 13.57 7.33 3.77
CA PHE A 186 15.03 7.23 3.81
C PHE A 186 15.62 5.90 3.45
N SER A 187 14.85 4.90 3.02
CA SER A 187 15.43 3.70 2.42
C SER A 187 15.84 3.97 0.96
N ASP A 188 16.96 3.38 0.57
CA ASP A 188 17.62 3.54 -0.72
C ASP A 188 16.93 2.70 -1.81
N PRO A 189 16.42 3.32 -2.88
CA PRO A 189 15.79 2.60 -4.00
C PRO A 189 16.75 1.64 -4.74
N ASN A 190 18.06 1.77 -4.56
CA ASN A 190 19.03 0.89 -5.22
C ASN A 190 19.23 -0.45 -4.50
N VAL A 191 18.90 -0.53 -3.20
CA VAL A 191 19.15 -1.72 -2.38
C VAL A 191 17.94 -2.19 -1.58
N TYR A 192 16.89 -1.36 -1.44
CA TYR A 192 15.68 -1.69 -0.69
C TYR A 192 15.98 -2.10 0.77
N ASP A 193 16.83 -1.33 1.44
CA ASP A 193 17.21 -1.55 2.84
C ASP A 193 16.00 -1.45 3.78
N ILE A 194 15.99 -2.34 4.78
CA ILE A 194 14.91 -2.43 5.76
C ILE A 194 15.30 -1.68 7.04
N LEU A 195 14.63 -0.56 7.30
CA LEU A 195 14.97 0.45 8.30
C LEU A 195 14.12 0.36 9.57
N TRP A 196 13.98 -0.84 10.13
CA TRP A 196 13.16 -1.10 11.33
C TRP A 196 13.83 -0.65 12.63
N GLY A 197 15.15 -0.49 12.65
CA GLY A 197 15.92 -0.18 13.87
C GLY A 197 15.63 -1.15 15.01
N LYS A 198 15.37 -0.60 16.21
CA LYS A 198 15.07 -1.36 17.44
C LYS A 198 13.57 -1.57 17.69
N ARG A 199 12.70 -1.32 16.69
CA ARG A 199 11.25 -1.45 16.86
C ARG A 199 10.84 -2.91 17.01
N LEU A 200 9.98 -3.15 18.01
CA LEU A 200 9.48 -4.47 18.40
C LEU A 200 7.97 -4.45 18.66
N GLY A 201 7.28 -3.32 18.48
CA GLY A 201 5.86 -3.23 18.80
C GLY A 201 5.02 -4.15 17.92
N PHE A 202 5.26 -4.19 16.60
CA PHE A 202 4.61 -5.17 15.72
C PHE A 202 4.85 -6.63 16.16
N ALA A 203 6.05 -6.96 16.65
CA ALA A 203 6.36 -8.31 17.15
C ALA A 203 5.58 -8.64 18.44
N LYS A 204 5.37 -7.65 19.32
CA LYS A 204 4.51 -7.80 20.49
C LYS A 204 3.04 -7.96 20.11
N VAL A 205 2.57 -7.25 19.08
CA VAL A 205 1.21 -7.43 18.53
C VAL A 205 1.02 -8.87 18.04
N ILE A 206 1.99 -9.42 17.30
CA ILE A 206 1.97 -10.81 16.81
C ILE A 206 1.83 -11.80 17.97
N ILE A 207 2.69 -11.66 18.99
CA ILE A 207 2.69 -12.55 20.16
C ILE A 207 1.40 -12.41 20.96
N GLY A 208 0.94 -11.19 21.21
CA GLY A 208 -0.25 -10.91 22.02
C GLY A 208 -1.56 -11.33 21.36
N SER A 209 -1.63 -11.28 20.03
CA SER A 209 -2.81 -11.65 19.24
C SER A 209 -2.82 -13.12 18.81
N LYS A 210 -1.69 -13.82 18.91
CA LYS A 210 -1.51 -15.20 18.43
C LYS A 210 -1.99 -15.40 16.98
N THR A 211 -1.85 -14.36 16.16
CA THR A 211 -2.37 -14.30 14.78
C THR A 211 -1.27 -14.64 13.77
N PRO A 212 -1.59 -15.34 12.67
CA PRO A 212 -0.61 -15.59 11.60
C PRO A 212 -0.09 -14.30 10.96
N VAL A 213 1.18 -14.34 10.55
CA VAL A 213 1.84 -13.23 9.86
C VAL A 213 1.93 -13.51 8.37
N ILE A 214 1.42 -12.58 7.55
CA ILE A 214 1.58 -12.63 6.09
C ILE A 214 2.65 -11.60 5.70
N PRO A 215 3.87 -12.02 5.32
CA PRO A 215 4.86 -11.09 4.82
C PRO A 215 4.45 -10.57 3.44
N MET A 216 4.62 -9.27 3.21
CA MET A 216 4.21 -8.61 1.97
C MET A 216 5.35 -7.78 1.40
N PHE A 217 5.53 -7.88 0.08
CA PHE A 217 6.44 -7.03 -0.68
C PHE A 217 5.81 -6.62 -2.01
N THR A 218 5.97 -5.37 -2.41
CA THR A 218 5.50 -4.86 -3.70
C THR A 218 6.67 -4.43 -4.58
N GLU A 219 6.77 -5.03 -5.76
CA GLU A 219 7.77 -4.65 -6.76
C GLU A 219 7.64 -3.18 -7.15
N ASN A 220 8.78 -2.52 -7.36
CA ASN A 220 8.88 -1.14 -7.84
C ASN A 220 8.19 -0.09 -6.95
N CYS A 221 7.90 -0.41 -5.68
CA CYS A 221 7.26 0.53 -4.75
C CYS A 221 8.12 1.76 -4.42
N ARG A 222 9.43 1.70 -4.67
CA ARG A 222 10.34 2.87 -4.62
C ARG A 222 10.63 3.49 -5.98
N GLU A 223 10.25 2.83 -7.07
CA GLU A 223 10.34 3.42 -8.40
C GLU A 223 9.09 4.23 -8.73
N SER A 224 7.94 3.98 -8.10
CA SER A 224 6.73 4.79 -8.29
C SER A 224 6.91 6.21 -7.74
N PHE A 225 7.49 6.33 -6.54
CA PHE A 225 7.81 7.60 -5.88
C PHE A 225 9.21 7.56 -5.28
N ARG A 226 9.95 8.66 -5.43
CA ARG A 226 11.32 8.81 -4.95
C ARG A 226 11.46 10.04 -4.07
N THR A 227 12.46 10.00 -3.19
CA THR A 227 12.95 11.16 -2.46
C THR A 227 14.21 11.69 -3.15
N PRO A 228 14.46 13.02 -3.15
CA PRO A 228 15.68 13.56 -3.71
C PRO A 228 16.93 13.06 -2.97
N GLU A 229 17.98 12.73 -3.72
CA GLU A 229 19.26 12.35 -3.12
C GLU A 229 19.98 13.56 -2.52
N TRP A 230 19.83 14.73 -3.16
CA TRP A 230 20.36 15.98 -2.65
C TRP A 230 19.65 16.35 -1.33
N GLY A 231 20.44 16.65 -0.28
CA GLY A 231 19.90 17.03 1.01
C GLY A 231 19.35 15.87 1.86
N ARG A 232 19.47 14.61 1.43
CA ARG A 232 18.99 13.44 2.19
C ARG A 232 19.49 13.43 3.64
N SER A 233 20.76 13.75 3.88
CA SER A 233 21.33 13.83 5.24
C SER A 233 20.70 14.96 6.07
N PHE A 234 20.42 16.11 5.46
CA PHE A 234 19.76 17.24 6.13
C PHE A 234 18.32 16.92 6.51
N PHE A 235 17.53 16.36 5.57
CA PHE A 235 16.15 15.96 5.85
C PHE A 235 16.07 14.81 6.86
N ARG A 236 17.02 13.87 6.82
CA ARG A 236 17.13 12.80 7.82
C ARG A 236 17.40 13.38 9.20
N TRP A 237 18.36 14.30 9.32
CA TRP A 237 18.65 14.98 10.58
C TRP A 237 17.43 15.73 11.13
N ILE A 238 16.69 16.48 10.30
CA ILE A 238 15.46 17.16 10.73
C ILE A 238 14.43 16.13 11.20
N TYR A 239 14.18 15.09 10.42
CA TYR A 239 13.21 14.06 10.76
C TYR A 239 13.58 13.35 12.06
N GLU A 240 14.85 13.01 12.29
CA GLU A 240 15.27 12.33 13.52
C GLU A 240 15.09 13.21 14.76
N LYS A 241 15.25 14.54 14.62
CA LYS A 241 15.02 15.51 15.71
C LYS A 241 13.56 15.86 15.96
N THR A 242 12.77 16.02 14.90
CA THR A 242 11.42 16.60 14.97
C THR A 242 10.30 15.59 14.74
N LYS A 243 10.61 14.45 14.10
CA LYS A 243 9.69 13.45 13.56
C LYS A 243 8.66 14.03 12.56
N ILE A 244 8.96 15.19 11.96
CA ILE A 244 8.13 15.81 10.92
C ILE A 244 8.63 15.37 9.54
N PRO A 245 7.76 14.81 8.67
CA PRO A 245 8.15 14.32 7.35
C PRO A 245 8.30 15.46 6.33
N LEU A 246 9.38 16.25 6.44
CA LEU A 246 9.68 17.38 5.53
C LEU A 246 10.47 16.99 4.28
N CYS A 247 10.82 15.72 4.11
CA CYS A 247 11.56 15.26 2.93
C CYS A 247 10.66 15.36 1.70
N PRO A 248 11.05 16.11 0.65
CA PRO A 248 10.27 16.20 -0.58
C PRO A 248 10.11 14.83 -1.23
N ILE A 249 8.95 14.59 -1.85
CA ILE A 249 8.66 13.38 -2.61
C ILE A 249 8.31 13.82 -4.03
N TYR A 250 8.86 13.12 -5.03
CA TYR A 250 8.51 13.30 -6.43
C TYR A 250 8.24 11.95 -7.09
N GLY A 251 7.60 11.97 -8.25
CA GLY A 251 7.26 10.77 -8.99
C GLY A 251 5.77 10.68 -9.26
N GLY A 252 5.19 9.52 -8.95
CA GLY A 252 3.95 9.06 -9.56
C GLY A 252 4.21 8.36 -10.89
N PHE A 253 5.39 7.75 -11.06
CA PHE A 253 5.77 7.10 -12.30
C PHE A 253 4.91 5.85 -12.54
N PRO A 254 4.44 5.61 -13.77
CA PRO A 254 3.52 4.52 -14.09
C PRO A 254 4.28 3.19 -14.21
N VAL A 255 5.00 2.77 -13.18
CA VAL A 255 5.77 1.52 -13.14
C VAL A 255 4.86 0.31 -12.93
N LYS A 256 5.27 -0.88 -13.38
CA LYS A 256 4.57 -2.11 -13.04
C LYS A 256 4.65 -2.35 -11.53
N MET A 257 3.53 -2.56 -10.87
CA MET A 257 3.50 -2.98 -9.46
C MET A 257 2.92 -4.38 -9.33
N ILE A 258 3.63 -5.27 -8.66
CA ILE A 258 3.17 -6.61 -8.32
C ILE A 258 3.35 -6.78 -6.82
N THR A 259 2.23 -6.91 -6.09
CA THR A 259 2.28 -7.24 -4.67
C THR A 259 2.30 -8.74 -4.51
N HIS A 260 3.29 -9.23 -3.76
CA HIS A 260 3.43 -10.62 -3.37
C HIS A 260 3.05 -10.75 -1.89
N LEU A 261 2.11 -11.65 -1.61
CA LEU A 261 1.76 -12.08 -0.27
C LEU A 261 2.38 -13.46 -0.02
N GLY A 262 3.31 -13.52 0.93
CA GLY A 262 3.96 -14.77 1.28
C GLY A 262 3.05 -15.70 2.06
N LYS A 263 3.52 -16.95 2.27
CA LYS A 263 2.80 -17.94 3.06
C LYS A 263 2.61 -17.45 4.51
N PRO A 264 1.47 -17.78 5.17
CA PRO A 264 1.26 -17.43 6.56
C PRO A 264 2.32 -18.06 7.47
N ILE A 265 2.92 -17.24 8.33
CA ILE A 265 3.93 -17.66 9.31
C ILE A 265 3.24 -17.76 10.66
N TYR A 266 3.37 -18.94 11.28
CA TYR A 266 2.95 -19.19 12.65
C TYR A 266 4.18 -19.28 13.55
N PHE A 267 4.05 -18.79 14.78
CA PHE A 267 5.09 -18.88 15.78
C PHE A 267 4.62 -19.75 16.95
N ASP A 268 5.58 -20.34 17.66
CA ASP A 268 5.30 -20.85 18.99
C ASP A 268 5.15 -19.66 19.95
N PHE A 269 3.93 -19.14 20.05
CA PHE A 269 3.62 -17.91 20.78
C PHE A 269 3.89 -17.99 22.28
N ASP A 270 4.06 -19.19 22.83
CA ASP A 270 4.31 -19.39 24.26
C ASP A 270 5.81 -19.32 24.59
N THR A 271 6.69 -19.44 23.59
CA THR A 271 8.16 -19.45 23.80
C THR A 271 8.91 -18.39 23.01
N VAL A 272 8.37 -17.91 21.88
CA VAL A 272 9.07 -17.00 20.97
C VAL A 272 9.29 -15.62 21.57
N THR A 273 10.48 -15.06 21.37
CA THR A 273 10.78 -13.68 21.76
C THR A 273 10.41 -12.67 20.67
N PRO A 274 10.05 -11.41 21.00
CA PRO A 274 9.80 -10.36 20.00
C PRO A 274 10.97 -10.17 19.02
N GLU A 275 12.21 -10.36 19.47
CA GLU A 275 13.42 -10.25 18.67
C GLU A 275 13.53 -11.36 17.63
N GLU A 276 13.14 -12.59 17.99
CA GLU A 276 13.09 -13.74 17.07
C GLU A 276 11.99 -13.58 16.03
N VAL A 277 10.81 -13.08 16.44
CA VAL A 277 9.72 -12.72 15.52
C VAL A 277 10.23 -11.66 14.53
N ARG A 278 10.80 -10.56 15.02
CA ARG A 278 11.37 -9.49 14.17
C ARG A 278 12.40 -10.06 13.20
N LYS A 279 13.34 -10.89 13.68
CA LYS A 279 14.41 -11.46 12.86
C LYS A 279 13.84 -12.35 11.76
N THR A 280 12.86 -13.18 12.09
CA THR A 280 12.21 -14.11 11.15
C THR A 280 11.46 -13.33 10.07
N VAL A 281 10.56 -12.42 10.45
CA VAL A 281 9.78 -11.65 9.47
C VAL A 281 10.66 -10.74 8.62
N LYS A 282 11.70 -10.11 9.21
CA LYS A 282 12.68 -9.30 8.45
C LYS A 282 13.40 -10.13 7.40
N ARG A 283 13.75 -11.38 7.72
CA ARG A 283 14.40 -12.30 6.79
C ARG A 283 13.48 -12.69 5.65
N GLU A 284 12.21 -12.99 5.92
CA GLU A 284 11.24 -13.34 4.87
C GLU A 284 11.01 -12.16 3.91
N ILE A 285 10.82 -10.95 4.42
CA ILE A 285 10.67 -9.76 3.55
C ILE A 285 11.93 -9.50 2.73
N ARG A 286 13.13 -9.66 3.31
CA ARG A 286 14.39 -9.59 2.54
C ARG A 286 14.47 -10.65 1.45
N SER A 287 13.99 -11.86 1.71
CA SER A 287 13.93 -12.93 0.73
C SER A 287 13.02 -12.55 -0.43
N MET A 288 11.83 -12.01 -0.13
CA MET A 288 10.88 -11.53 -1.15
C MET A 288 11.46 -10.39 -1.99
N ILE A 289 12.14 -9.42 -1.37
CA ILE A 289 12.84 -8.34 -2.09
C ILE A 289 13.88 -8.94 -3.05
N LYS A 290 14.73 -9.85 -2.56
CA LYS A 290 15.76 -10.50 -3.39
C LYS A 290 15.18 -11.32 -4.54
N GLU A 291 14.04 -11.96 -4.33
CA GLU A 291 13.41 -12.82 -5.32
C GLU A 291 12.70 -12.04 -6.43
N HIS A 292 11.99 -10.97 -6.05
CA HIS A 292 11.05 -10.28 -6.93
C HIS A 292 11.55 -8.93 -7.43
N GLN A 293 12.42 -8.23 -6.69
CA GLN A 293 12.91 -6.91 -7.10
C GLN A 293 14.19 -7.00 -7.92
N ARG A 294 14.22 -6.24 -9.03
CA ARG A 294 15.46 -5.99 -9.78
C ARG A 294 16.22 -4.85 -9.12
N LEU A 295 17.49 -5.10 -8.80
CA LEU A 295 18.40 -4.13 -8.19
C LEU A 295 19.64 -3.92 -9.08
N PRO A 296 20.14 -2.68 -9.22
CA PRO A 296 19.58 -1.45 -8.65
C PRO A 296 18.23 -1.07 -9.28
N GLY A 297 17.33 -0.50 -8.47
CA GLY A 297 15.99 -0.11 -8.90
C GLY A 297 15.99 0.95 -10.01
N SER A 298 15.16 0.75 -11.04
CA SER A 298 15.11 1.62 -12.21
C SER A 298 13.69 1.90 -12.66
N VAL A 299 13.31 3.19 -12.67
CA VAL A 299 11.99 3.67 -13.13
C VAL A 299 11.72 3.21 -14.56
N TRP A 300 12.70 3.33 -15.46
CA TRP A 300 12.56 2.91 -16.85
C TRP A 300 12.31 1.42 -16.99
N GLN A 301 13.02 0.59 -16.21
CA GLN A 301 12.79 -0.85 -16.23
C GLN A 301 11.44 -1.22 -15.64
N GLY A 302 11.02 -0.55 -14.55
CA GLY A 302 9.69 -0.73 -13.97
C GLY A 302 8.57 -0.34 -14.94
N ILE A 303 8.75 0.74 -15.72
CA ILE A 303 7.83 1.12 -16.80
C ILE A 303 7.83 0.05 -17.91
N ALA A 304 9.00 -0.37 -18.38
CA ALA A 304 9.13 -1.39 -19.44
C ALA A 304 8.55 -2.76 -19.04
N GLN A 305 8.57 -3.10 -17.75
CA GLN A 305 8.00 -4.34 -17.22
C GLN A 305 6.50 -4.47 -17.50
N ARG A 306 5.78 -3.36 -17.72
CA ARG A 306 4.35 -3.38 -18.07
C ARG A 306 4.04 -4.07 -19.39
N TRP A 307 4.96 -3.97 -20.35
CA TRP A 307 4.81 -4.54 -21.70
C TRP A 307 5.66 -5.79 -21.90
N SER A 308 6.52 -6.11 -20.93
CA SER A 308 7.29 -7.35 -20.96
C SER A 308 6.34 -8.50 -20.65
N ALA A 309 6.28 -9.50 -21.53
CA ALA A 309 5.61 -10.76 -21.23
C ALA A 309 6.18 -11.32 -19.92
N PRO A 310 5.37 -11.93 -19.04
CA PRO A 310 5.85 -12.50 -17.80
C PRO A 310 7.03 -13.42 -18.11
N SER A 311 8.19 -13.09 -17.54
CA SER A 311 9.35 -13.96 -17.59
C SER A 311 8.92 -15.29 -17.00
N LYS A 312 8.82 -16.34 -17.82
CA LYS A 312 8.57 -17.72 -17.39
C LYS A 312 9.69 -18.17 -16.46
N LYS A 313 9.63 -17.81 -15.18
CA LYS A 313 10.16 -18.65 -14.12
C LYS A 313 9.17 -19.80 -13.97
N LYS A 314 9.68 -21.03 -14.08
CA LYS A 314 8.93 -22.28 -14.00
C LYS A 314 8.30 -22.41 -12.60
N THR A 315 7.06 -22.00 -12.47
CA THR A 315 6.12 -22.47 -11.46
C THR A 315 4.71 -22.19 -11.97
N ASP A 316 3.86 -23.20 -11.84
CA ASP A 316 2.62 -23.39 -12.60
C ASP A 316 1.57 -22.28 -12.38
N GLU A 317 0.94 -21.82 -13.46
CA GLU A 317 -0.23 -20.93 -13.49
C GLU A 317 -1.19 -21.50 -14.57
N PRO A 318 -2.53 -21.32 -14.48
CA PRO A 318 -3.14 -19.98 -14.34
C PRO A 318 -4.42 -19.87 -13.48
N GLU A 319 -4.50 -18.89 -12.57
CA GLU A 319 -5.68 -18.71 -11.68
C GLU A 319 -6.45 -17.37 -11.84
N GLN A 320 -6.01 -16.45 -12.70
CA GLN A 320 -6.68 -15.13 -12.79
C GLN A 320 -7.95 -15.10 -13.67
N ALA A 321 -8.21 -16.14 -14.49
CA ALA A 321 -9.41 -16.21 -15.31
C ALA A 321 -10.58 -16.97 -14.65
N GLU A 322 -10.31 -17.87 -13.70
CA GLU A 322 -11.33 -18.69 -13.04
C GLU A 322 -12.11 -17.94 -11.95
N LEU A 323 -11.51 -16.92 -11.33
CA LEU A 323 -12.17 -16.12 -10.29
C LEU A 323 -13.37 -15.31 -10.80
N LEU A 324 -13.44 -15.02 -12.11
CA LEU A 324 -14.61 -14.36 -12.72
C LEU A 324 -15.78 -15.33 -12.96
N GLN A 325 -15.52 -16.64 -13.08
CA GLN A 325 -16.55 -17.65 -13.38
C GLN A 325 -17.19 -18.25 -12.13
N ARG A 326 -16.48 -18.22 -10.99
CA ARG A 326 -16.92 -18.88 -9.75
C ARG A 326 -18.09 -18.16 -9.03
N ASN A 327 -18.40 -16.92 -9.41
CA ASN A 327 -19.58 -16.19 -8.91
C ASN A 327 -20.90 -16.60 -9.57
N GLY A 328 -20.90 -17.61 -10.45
CA GLY A 328 -22.09 -18.05 -11.18
C GLY A 328 -22.74 -19.37 -10.72
N ALA A 329 -22.12 -20.14 -9.82
CA ALA A 329 -22.64 -21.48 -9.47
C ALA A 329 -22.60 -21.73 -7.96
N GLY A 330 -23.78 -21.97 -7.39
CA GLY A 330 -23.98 -22.22 -5.97
C GLY A 330 -23.54 -23.62 -5.49
N ALA A 331 -23.19 -23.65 -4.21
CA ALA A 331 -23.22 -24.74 -3.22
C ALA A 331 -23.00 -26.20 -3.67
N THR A 332 -21.95 -26.82 -3.13
CA THR A 332 -22.01 -28.05 -2.32
C THR A 332 -20.62 -28.38 -1.73
N SER A 333 -20.58 -28.82 -0.48
CA SER A 333 -19.45 -29.49 0.20
C SER A 333 -19.67 -31.02 0.16
N PRO A 334 -18.84 -31.92 0.75
CA PRO A 334 -17.56 -31.77 1.48
C PRO A 334 -16.47 -32.80 1.07
N THR A 335 -15.24 -32.73 1.63
CA THR A 335 -14.58 -33.76 2.48
C THR A 335 -13.07 -33.49 2.68
N SER A 336 -12.56 -34.05 3.77
CA SER A 336 -11.24 -33.93 4.43
C SER A 336 -10.04 -34.42 3.61
N ASP A 337 -8.83 -33.92 3.92
CA ASP A 337 -7.78 -34.77 4.51
C ASP A 337 -6.48 -34.02 4.87
N SER A 338 -6.01 -34.33 6.08
CA SER A 338 -4.64 -34.42 6.63
C SER A 338 -3.59 -33.32 6.38
N GLU A 339 -3.17 -32.77 7.52
CA GLU A 339 -1.97 -31.97 7.78
C GLU A 339 -0.67 -32.71 7.42
N GLU A 340 0.27 -32.01 6.78
CA GLU A 340 1.67 -32.44 6.70
C GLU A 340 2.56 -31.36 7.33
N VAL A 341 3.07 -31.68 8.53
CA VAL A 341 3.94 -30.83 9.35
C VAL A 341 5.37 -30.93 8.82
N VAL A 342 5.90 -29.84 8.25
CA VAL A 342 7.30 -29.76 7.84
C VAL A 342 8.12 -29.08 8.94
N VAL A 343 8.81 -29.91 9.73
CA VAL A 343 9.82 -29.49 10.72
C VAL A 343 11.12 -29.12 9.99
N LEU A 344 11.48 -27.83 9.96
CA LEU A 344 12.75 -27.38 9.38
C LEU A 344 13.86 -27.25 10.43
N ARG A 345 14.93 -27.99 10.18
CA ARG A 345 16.15 -28.12 10.96
C ARG A 345 17.02 -26.87 10.83
N ARG A 346 17.56 -26.44 11.96
CA ARG A 346 18.38 -25.24 12.18
C ARG A 346 19.77 -25.38 11.55
N GLU A 347 20.10 -24.55 10.56
CA GLU A 347 21.48 -24.25 10.20
C GLU A 347 21.83 -22.80 10.54
N ARG A 348 23.04 -22.63 11.07
CA ARG A 348 23.54 -21.46 11.78
C ARG A 348 24.62 -20.83 10.91
N SER A 349 24.45 -19.58 10.46
CA SER A 349 25.57 -18.81 9.89
C SER A 349 25.36 -17.30 10.00
N GLY A 350 26.39 -16.64 10.54
CA GLY A 350 26.84 -15.30 10.12
C GLY A 350 26.00 -14.11 10.56
N ILE A 351 26.45 -13.44 11.63
CA ILE A 351 26.06 -12.11 12.05
C ILE A 351 26.90 -11.10 11.26
N ASP A 352 26.28 -10.03 10.76
CA ASP A 352 26.91 -8.72 10.64
C ASP A 352 25.95 -7.70 11.28
N ASP A 353 26.35 -7.22 12.46
CA ASP A 353 25.70 -6.18 13.25
C ASP A 353 26.31 -4.83 12.87
N ASP A 354 25.50 -3.94 12.32
CA ASP A 354 25.77 -2.50 12.28
C ASP A 354 24.42 -1.79 12.38
N ASP A 355 24.00 -1.48 13.62
CA ASP A 355 22.87 -0.58 13.92
C ASP A 355 22.91 -0.20 15.42
N ALA A 356 23.98 0.48 15.81
CA ALA A 356 24.02 1.21 17.08
C ALA A 356 23.65 2.67 16.80
N GLU A 357 22.37 3.05 17.03
CA GLU A 357 22.00 4.37 17.57
C GLU A 357 20.49 4.47 17.91
N VAL A 358 20.17 5.49 18.69
CA VAL A 358 19.09 5.58 19.69
C VAL A 358 17.71 5.88 19.09
N ASP A 359 16.72 5.03 19.37
CA ASP A 359 15.28 5.38 19.31
C ASP A 359 14.69 4.89 20.64
N GLU A 360 14.60 5.79 21.62
CA GLU A 360 14.26 5.48 23.02
C GLU A 360 12.75 5.40 23.30
N LEU A 361 11.91 5.33 22.26
CA LEU A 361 10.47 5.14 22.41
C LEU A 361 10.03 4.08 21.41
N GLY A 362 9.67 2.90 21.94
CA GLY A 362 9.19 1.76 21.18
C GLY A 362 7.94 2.10 20.37
N GLY A 363 8.15 2.48 19.12
CA GLY A 363 7.11 2.51 18.10
C GLY A 363 6.72 1.09 17.66
N ILE A 364 5.52 0.98 17.11
CA ILE A 364 5.00 -0.25 16.52
C ILE A 364 5.71 -0.57 15.21
#